data_AF-D6K807-F1
#
_entry.id   AF-D6K807-F1
#
_cell.length_a   1.000
_cell.length_b   1.000
_cell.length_c   1.000
_cell.angle_alpha   90.00
_cell.angle_beta   90.00
_cell.angle_gamma   90.00
#
_symmetry.space_group_name_H-M   'P 1'
#
loop_
_entity.id
_entity.type
_entity.pdbx_description
1 polymer ?
#
loop_
_entity_poly.entity_id
_entity_poly.type
_entity_poly.pdbx_seq_one_letter_code
_entity_poly.pdbx_strand_id
1 'polypeptide(L)'
;MLSLRAADVDRSLSWLRTLPRSCAQFTTETTAAGTQDVQVSELALPEVGDARQGLRVTFTGASDDGDATTLTLDVVAVRVGDDAIVLTDGALGALPPDTTTRAVKLGVQRLTEARQKARAQA
;
A
#
# COMPACT_ATOMS: atom_id res chain seq x y z
N MET A 1 -0.62 -24.17 -0.97
CA MET A 1 -1.07 -22.93 -1.64
C MET A 1 -1.74 -22.09 -0.57
N LEU A 2 -1.15 -20.95 -0.18
CA LEU A 2 -1.73 -20.06 0.84
C LEU A 2 -2.94 -19.33 0.22
N SER A 3 -4.08 -20.01 0.14
CA SER A 3 -5.34 -19.35 -0.15
C SER A 3 -5.76 -18.62 1.12
N LEU A 4 -5.61 -17.30 1.13
CA LEU A 4 -6.26 -16.47 2.13
C LEU A 4 -7.77 -16.57 1.86
N ARG A 5 -8.57 -16.85 2.89
CA ARG A 5 -10.02 -16.77 2.70
C ARG A 5 -10.36 -15.30 2.47
N ALA A 6 -11.32 -15.01 1.58
CA ALA A 6 -11.74 -13.63 1.30
C ALA A 6 -12.04 -12.82 2.59
N ALA A 7 -12.66 -13.46 3.58
CA ALA A 7 -12.95 -12.87 4.89
C ALA A 7 -11.69 -12.41 5.66
N ASP A 8 -10.56 -13.10 5.54
CA ASP A 8 -9.31 -12.73 6.21
C ASP A 8 -8.65 -11.52 5.54
N VAL A 9 -8.76 -11.43 4.20
CA VAL A 9 -8.35 -10.25 3.45
C VAL A 9 -9.24 -9.06 3.78
N ASP A 10 -10.56 -9.23 3.80
CA ASP A 10 -11.51 -8.15 4.14
C ASP A 10 -11.30 -7.62 5.56
N ARG A 11 -10.96 -8.51 6.51
CA ARG A 11 -10.57 -8.10 7.87
C ARG A 11 -9.31 -7.23 7.86
N SER A 12 -8.29 -7.64 7.11
CA SER A 12 -7.04 -6.88 6.97
C SER A 12 -7.27 -5.52 6.32
N LEU A 13 -8.06 -5.46 5.24
CA LEU A 13 -8.43 -4.20 4.58
C LEU A 13 -9.20 -3.26 5.51
N SER A 14 -10.10 -3.82 6.32
CA SER A 14 -10.86 -3.05 7.32
C SER A 14 -9.96 -2.47 8.41
N TRP A 15 -8.97 -3.24 8.88
CA TRP A 15 -7.97 -2.75 9.82
C TRP A 15 -7.07 -1.66 9.20
N LEU A 16 -6.57 -1.84 7.98
CA LEU A 16 -5.77 -0.82 7.29
C LEU A 16 -6.52 0.52 7.21
N ARG A 17 -7.84 0.49 6.97
CA ARG A 17 -8.70 1.68 6.91
C ARG A 17 -8.80 2.44 8.24
N THR A 18 -8.48 1.80 9.37
CA THR A 18 -8.48 2.50 10.67
C THR A 18 -7.18 3.27 10.90
N LEU A 19 -6.08 2.89 10.24
CA LEU A 19 -4.75 3.44 10.51
C LEU A 19 -4.63 4.96 10.32
N PRO A 20 -5.21 5.58 9.28
CA PRO A 20 -5.18 7.04 9.15
C PRO A 20 -5.83 7.80 10.31
N ARG A 21 -6.63 7.11 11.15
CA ARG A 21 -7.25 7.69 12.35
C ARG A 21 -6.53 7.29 13.64
N SER A 22 -6.15 6.02 13.77
CA SER A 22 -5.56 5.49 15.01
C SER A 22 -4.04 5.62 15.07
N CYS A 23 -3.38 5.78 13.93
CA CYS A 23 -1.92 5.83 13.77
C CYS A 23 -1.53 6.95 12.79
N ALA A 24 -2.26 8.07 12.84
CA ALA A 24 -2.13 9.14 11.85
C ALA A 24 -0.73 9.77 11.85
N GLN A 25 -0.12 9.90 13.03
CA GLN A 25 1.17 10.54 13.22
C GLN A 25 1.92 9.89 14.38
N PHE A 26 3.21 9.60 14.20
CA PHE A 26 4.07 9.09 15.26
C PHE A 26 5.54 9.35 14.91
N THR A 27 6.40 9.36 15.92
CA THR A 27 7.85 9.45 15.74
C THR A 27 8.47 8.07 15.97
N THR A 28 9.48 7.72 15.18
CA THR A 28 10.21 6.44 15.32
C THR A 28 11.71 6.64 15.18
N GLU A 29 12.48 5.88 15.95
CA GLU A 29 13.92 5.77 15.75
C GLU A 29 14.17 4.67 14.70
N THR A 30 14.89 5.00 13.63
CA THR A 30 15.29 4.04 12.60
C THR A 30 16.78 3.72 12.73
N THR A 31 17.17 2.51 12.37
CA THR A 31 18.57 2.08 12.47
C THR A 31 19.51 2.81 11.51
N ALA A 32 18.98 3.31 10.39
CA ALA A 32 19.77 3.86 9.29
C ALA A 32 19.59 5.36 9.05
N ALA A 33 18.46 5.95 9.47
CA ALA A 33 18.12 7.35 9.19
C ALA A 33 17.77 8.13 10.47
N GLY A 34 18.13 7.59 11.65
CA GLY A 34 17.85 8.20 12.94
C GLY A 34 16.35 8.39 13.20
N THR A 35 16.02 9.44 13.96
CA THR A 35 14.65 9.81 14.28
C THR A 35 13.89 10.28 13.03
N GLN A 36 12.69 9.72 12.84
CA GLN A 36 11.79 10.03 11.73
C GLN A 36 10.40 10.36 12.25
N ASP A 37 9.82 11.46 11.79
CA ASP A 37 8.42 11.77 11.95
C ASP A 37 7.62 11.11 10.83
N VAL A 38 6.61 10.34 11.20
CA VAL A 38 5.80 9.53 10.28
C VAL A 38 4.39 10.05 10.25
N GLN A 39 3.84 10.20 9.05
CA GLN A 39 2.43 10.52 8.82
C GLN A 39 1.77 9.43 7.98
N VAL A 40 0.58 8.98 8.39
CA VAL A 40 -0.22 7.98 7.70
C VAL A 40 -1.56 8.61 7.30
N SER A 41 -1.83 8.65 6.00
CA SER A 41 -3.07 9.18 5.44
C SER A 41 -3.73 8.18 4.50
N GLU A 42 -5.01 8.38 4.24
CA GLU A 42 -5.74 7.57 3.26
C GLU A 42 -5.33 7.95 1.83
N LEU A 43 -5.16 6.92 0.99
CA LEU A 43 -4.90 7.10 -0.43
C LEU A 43 -6.14 6.68 -1.23
N ALA A 44 -6.69 7.63 -2.00
CA ALA A 44 -7.79 7.34 -2.92
C ALA A 44 -7.34 6.40 -4.04
N LEU A 45 -8.14 5.38 -4.32
CA LEU A 45 -7.84 4.36 -5.32
C LEU A 45 -8.96 4.27 -6.37
N PRO A 46 -8.62 3.91 -7.63
CA PRO A 46 -9.64 3.60 -8.62
C PRO A 46 -10.52 2.43 -8.18
N GLU A 47 -11.75 2.38 -8.68
CA GLU A 47 -12.69 1.26 -8.49
C GLU A 47 -12.19 0.00 -9.20
N VAL A 48 -11.30 -0.76 -8.56
CA VAL A 48 -10.75 -2.02 -9.06
C VAL A 48 -10.79 -3.11 -8.00
N GLY A 49 -10.89 -4.37 -8.45
CA GLY A 49 -11.06 -5.51 -7.55
C GLY A 49 -12.37 -5.48 -6.78
N ASP A 50 -12.54 -6.45 -5.88
CA ASP A 50 -13.76 -6.58 -5.08
C ASP A 50 -13.73 -5.72 -3.81
N ALA A 51 -12.52 -5.51 -3.26
CA ALA A 51 -12.27 -4.68 -2.10
C ALA A 51 -10.84 -4.15 -2.15
N ARG A 52 -10.61 -2.95 -1.61
CA ARG A 52 -9.29 -2.30 -1.63
C ARG A 52 -9.10 -1.34 -0.46
N GLN A 53 -7.84 -1.10 -0.13
CA GLN A 53 -7.43 -0.03 0.77
C GLN A 53 -6.08 0.52 0.33
N GLY A 54 -5.97 1.84 0.30
CA GLY A 54 -4.73 2.55 0.05
C GLY A 54 -4.34 3.40 1.25
N LEU A 55 -3.04 3.46 1.53
CA LEU A 55 -2.44 4.33 2.53
C LEU A 55 -1.26 5.06 1.91
N ARG A 56 -1.10 6.34 2.23
CA ARG A 56 0.12 7.10 1.99
C ARG A 56 0.83 7.29 3.32
N VAL A 57 2.09 6.87 3.36
CA VAL A 57 2.98 7.02 4.51
C VAL A 57 4.13 7.93 4.13
N THR A 58 4.30 9.01 4.88
CA THR A 58 5.41 9.96 4.69
C THR A 58 6.31 9.92 5.90
N PHE A 59 7.60 9.75 5.68
CA PHE A 59 8.65 9.81 6.68
C PHE A 59 9.43 11.09 6.44
N THR A 60 9.64 11.86 7.50
CA THR A 60 10.43 13.09 7.47
C THR A 60 11.48 13.05 8.57
N GLY A 61 12.74 13.29 8.22
CA GLY A 61 13.83 13.37 9.18
C GLY A 61 15.01 14.13 8.61
N ALA A 62 15.95 14.52 9.48
CA ALA A 62 17.18 15.18 9.05
C ALA A 62 18.15 14.15 8.43
N SER A 63 18.79 14.50 7.33
CA SER A 63 19.99 13.80 6.88
C SER A 63 21.19 14.19 7.74
N ASP A 64 22.28 13.40 7.65
CA ASP A 64 23.56 13.71 8.29
C ASP A 64 24.11 15.09 7.91
N ASP A 65 23.69 15.61 6.76
CA ASP A 65 24.09 16.91 6.20
C ASP A 65 23.22 18.08 6.72
N GLY A 66 22.19 17.78 7.53
CA GLY A 66 21.25 18.75 8.10
C GLY A 66 20.05 19.09 7.24
N ASP A 67 19.94 18.55 6.03
CA ASP A 67 18.81 18.77 5.13
C ASP A 67 17.62 17.88 5.49
N ALA A 68 16.41 18.42 5.45
CA ALA A 68 15.19 17.64 5.65
C ALA A 68 14.99 16.67 4.48
N THR A 69 15.05 15.38 4.76
CA THR A 69 14.74 14.31 3.80
C THR A 69 13.31 13.84 4.00
N THR A 70 12.65 13.53 2.90
CA THR A 70 11.30 12.97 2.92
C THR A 70 11.27 11.70 2.09
N LEU A 71 10.71 10.62 2.65
CA LEU A 71 10.37 9.40 1.93
C LEU A 71 8.85 9.28 1.90
N THR A 72 8.27 9.18 0.71
CA THR A 72 6.83 8.90 0.55
C THR A 72 6.65 7.49 0.03
N LEU A 73 5.81 6.71 0.71
CA LEU A 73 5.39 5.37 0.33
C LEU A 73 3.87 5.33 0.17
N ASP A 74 3.40 4.82 -0.96
CA ASP A 74 2.01 4.39 -1.11
C ASP A 74 1.94 2.87 -0.90
N VAL A 75 1.12 2.44 0.05
CA VAL A 75 0.85 1.02 0.33
C VAL A 75 -0.58 0.72 -0.05
N VAL A 76 -0.77 -0.21 -0.99
CA VAL A 76 -2.08 -0.56 -1.54
C VAL A 76 -2.30 -2.05 -1.46
N ALA A 77 -3.46 -2.46 -0.96
CA ALA A 77 -3.92 -3.84 -1.00
C ALA A 77 -5.26 -3.92 -1.76
N VAL A 78 -5.37 -4.88 -2.68
CA VAL A 78 -6.60 -5.13 -3.47
C VAL A 78 -6.92 -6.61 -3.46
N ARG A 79 -8.18 -6.95 -3.14
CA ARG A 79 -8.73 -8.31 -3.23
C ARG A 79 -9.38 -8.55 -4.58
N VAL A 80 -9.16 -9.74 -5.13
CA VAL A 80 -9.80 -10.26 -6.35
C VAL A 80 -10.24 -11.70 -6.08
N GLY A 81 -11.52 -11.88 -5.76
CA GLY A 81 -12.09 -13.09 -5.19
C GLY A 81 -11.39 -13.50 -3.89
N ASP A 82 -10.72 -14.65 -3.90
CA ASP A 82 -9.98 -15.19 -2.74
C ASP A 82 -8.48 -14.87 -2.79
N ASP A 83 -8.02 -14.19 -3.85
CA ASP A 83 -6.63 -13.76 -3.98
C ASP A 83 -6.51 -12.27 -3.68
N ALA A 84 -5.31 -11.84 -3.33
CA ALA A 84 -5.00 -10.44 -3.09
C ALA A 84 -3.65 -10.06 -3.67
N ILE A 85 -3.52 -8.79 -4.05
CA ILE A 85 -2.24 -8.18 -4.41
C ILE A 85 -1.94 -7.04 -3.43
N VAL A 86 -0.69 -6.94 -3.02
CA VAL A 86 -0.16 -5.81 -2.25
C VAL A 86 0.91 -5.14 -3.09
N LEU A 87 0.82 -3.82 -3.22
CA LEU A 87 1.76 -2.97 -3.92
C LEU A 87 2.31 -1.93 -2.94
N THR A 88 3.63 -1.74 -2.98
CA THR A 88 4.29 -0.59 -2.38
C THR A 88 4.95 0.21 -3.48
N ASP A 89 4.65 1.50 -3.58
CA ASP A 89 5.27 2.45 -4.49
C ASP A 89 5.95 3.53 -3.66
N GLY A 90 7.19 3.90 -3.99
CA GLY A 90 8.02 4.71 -3.11
C GLY A 90 8.94 5.67 -3.85
N ALA A 91 9.09 6.88 -3.31
CA ALA A 91 10.02 7.88 -3.82
C ALA A 91 10.59 8.74 -2.69
N LEU A 92 11.82 9.21 -2.87
CA LEU A 92 12.31 10.36 -2.11
C LEU A 92 11.55 11.62 -2.58
N GLY A 93 11.03 12.39 -1.62
CA GLY A 93 10.13 13.50 -1.87
C GLY A 93 8.74 13.03 -2.28
N ALA A 94 8.17 13.67 -3.31
CA ALA A 94 6.83 13.35 -3.80
C ALA A 94 6.86 12.22 -4.84
N LEU A 95 5.86 11.34 -4.77
CA LEU A 95 5.63 10.32 -5.80
C LEU A 95 5.21 10.98 -7.13
N PRO A 96 5.74 10.53 -8.28
CA PRO A 96 5.26 10.97 -9.57
C PRO A 96 3.77 10.64 -9.74
N PRO A 97 2.96 11.54 -10.32
CA PRO A 97 1.51 11.36 -10.40
C PRO A 97 1.13 10.09 -11.17
N ASP A 98 0.01 9.50 -10.75
CA ASP A 98 -0.62 8.33 -11.36
C ASP A 98 0.20 7.03 -11.39
N THR A 99 1.41 7.01 -10.83
CA THR A 99 2.29 5.83 -10.85
C THR A 99 1.66 4.66 -10.11
N THR A 100 1.22 4.91 -8.88
CA THR A 100 0.50 3.93 -8.06
C THR A 100 -0.83 3.52 -8.71
N THR A 101 -1.62 4.46 -9.24
CA THR A 101 -2.88 4.17 -9.93
C THR A 101 -2.69 3.23 -11.11
N ARG A 102 -1.67 3.46 -11.95
CA ARG A 102 -1.35 2.59 -13.09
C ARG A 102 -0.90 1.21 -12.63
N ALA A 103 -0.01 1.15 -11.65
CA ALA A 103 0.49 -0.10 -11.10
C ALA A 103 -0.63 -0.96 -10.49
N VAL A 104 -1.56 -0.34 -9.75
CA VAL A 104 -2.74 -1.00 -9.18
C VAL A 104 -3.65 -1.58 -10.27
N LYS A 105 -3.99 -0.79 -11.31
CA LYS A 105 -4.83 -1.27 -12.42
C LYS A 105 -4.19 -2.47 -13.13
N LEU A 106 -2.90 -2.36 -13.46
CA LEU A 106 -2.16 -3.44 -14.12
C LEU A 106 -2.07 -4.69 -13.23
N GLY A 107 -1.77 -4.52 -11.94
CA GLY A 107 -1.65 -5.63 -10.99
C GLY A 107 -2.96 -6.41 -10.84
N VAL A 108 -4.10 -5.70 -10.71
CA VAL A 108 -5.43 -6.33 -10.63
C VAL A 108 -5.78 -7.05 -11.94
N GLN A 109 -5.47 -6.46 -13.09
CA GLN A 109 -5.66 -7.11 -14.38
C GLN A 109 -4.87 -8.43 -14.46
N ARG A 110 -3.58 -8.40 -14.12
CA ARG A 110 -2.71 -9.60 -14.16
C ARG A 110 -3.18 -10.68 -13.20
N LEU A 111 -3.60 -10.31 -11.99
CA LEU A 111 -4.15 -11.25 -11.03
C LEU A 111 -5.44 -11.89 -11.57
N THR A 112 -6.33 -11.10 -12.15
CA THR A 112 -7.57 -11.59 -12.77
C THR A 112 -7.27 -12.59 -13.90
N GLU A 113 -6.34 -12.26 -14.81
CA GLU A 113 -5.89 -13.15 -15.89
C GLU A 113 -5.32 -14.47 -15.34
N ALA A 114 -4.48 -14.40 -14.29
CA ALA A 114 -3.89 -15.58 -13.67
C ALA A 114 -4.95 -16.50 -13.06
N ARG A 115 -5.96 -15.95 -12.38
CA ARG A 115 -7.07 -16.71 -11.80
C ARG A 115 -7.92 -17.40 -12.86
N GLN A 116 -8.21 -16.71 -13.97
CA GLN A 116 -8.95 -17.29 -15.09
C GLN A 116 -8.20 -18.47 -15.70
N LYS A 117 -6.88 -18.33 -15.91
CA LYS A 117 -6.03 -19.42 -16.41
C LYS A 117 -6.00 -20.60 -15.46
N ALA A 118 -5.87 -20.37 -14.15
CA ALA A 118 -5.87 -21.43 -13.15
C ALA A 118 -7.18 -22.22 -13.14
N ARG A 119 -8.33 -21.53 -13.25
CA ARG A 119 -9.66 -22.18 -13.34
C ARG A 119 -9.84 -23.00 -14.62
N ALA A 120 -9.25 -22.57 -15.73
CA ALA A 120 -9.32 -23.30 -17.00
C ALA A 120 -8.43 -24.57 -17.02
N GLN A 121 -7.50 -24.69 -16.07
CA GLN A 121 -6.56 -25.82 -15.95
C GLN A 121 -6.94 -26.80 -14.82
N ALA A 122 -8.00 -26.50 -14.05
CA ALA A 122 -8.52 -27.31 -12.96
C ALA A 122 -9.70 -28.17 -13.44
#